data_AF-A0A7W6V6H5-F1
#
_entry.id   AF-A0A7W6V6H5-F1
#
_cell.length_a   1.000
_cell.length_b   1.000
_cell.length_c   1.000
_cell.angle_alpha   90.00
_cell.angle_beta   90.00
_cell.angle_gamma   90.00
#
_symmetry.space_group_name_H-M   'P 1'
#
loop_
_entity.id
_entity.type
_entity.pdbx_description
1 polymer ?
#
loop_
_entity_poly.entity_id
_entity_poly.type
_entity_poly.pdbx_seq_one_letter_code
_entity_poly.pdbx_strand_id
1 'polypeptide(L)'
;MADRRDNPLARWRLNALLPHHVIIFWGNYNSGEPAHHFRQRAEIIRSALAIDQASKSYSASVEWDQYLVFCFRSREAATQFRDRWNGQFIDTDEVSRKGVWMPREGDVCNLYRMMSNQQAIRAITRAMIDSTGNMEPQQEIWPDRMAPIVRNTPAGRELANVRWGLPSSSKALFDAATKRADGLRKKGKPVDFDELLKMEPDGGTTNVRNVSSKHWKRWLGIENRCVVPFTRFAEPDPANKPDGGRTPNAWFGAPDESLMCFAGLWVPQWTSVRKIKEGLITTDLFGFLTTEPNATVAPIHQKAMPVILAEQEEIETWLTAPWEEASRLQRPLADERIVLLPAADPLTAADLQPAFDLTQ
;
A
#
# COMPACT_ATOMS: atom_id res chain seq x y z
N MET A 1 28.07 19.12 20.45
CA MET A 1 27.64 18.21 21.54
C MET A 1 26.90 17.05 20.89
N ALA A 2 27.48 15.85 20.90
CA ALA A 2 26.86 14.67 20.29
C ALA A 2 25.52 14.38 20.98
N ASP A 3 24.46 14.31 20.19
CA ASP A 3 23.09 14.06 20.64
C ASP A 3 23.02 12.74 21.39
N ARG A 4 22.75 12.79 22.70
CA ARG A 4 22.63 11.65 23.62
C ARG A 4 21.37 10.79 23.37
N ARG A 5 20.83 10.79 22.15
CA ARG A 5 19.58 10.09 21.78
C ARG A 5 19.78 8.86 20.91
N ASP A 6 21.02 8.43 20.68
CA ASP A 6 21.31 7.31 19.79
C ASP A 6 21.73 6.06 20.57
N ASN A 7 20.75 5.35 21.16
CA ASN A 7 20.99 4.08 21.84
C ASN A 7 19.99 3.00 21.36
N PRO A 8 20.45 1.93 20.68
CA PRO A 8 19.62 0.78 20.29
C PRO A 8 18.82 0.17 21.44
N LEU A 9 19.38 0.18 22.66
CA LEU A 9 18.71 -0.28 23.87
C LEU A 9 17.58 0.65 24.30
N ALA A 10 17.68 1.95 24.05
CA ALA A 10 16.63 2.91 24.40
C ALA A 10 15.39 2.71 23.54
N ARG A 11 15.55 2.36 22.26
CA ARG A 11 14.45 2.07 21.36
C ARG A 11 13.83 0.70 21.60
N TRP A 12 14.66 -0.32 21.85
CA TRP A 12 14.17 -1.62 22.32
C TRP A 12 13.37 -1.49 23.62
N ARG A 13 13.86 -0.69 24.59
CA ARG A 13 13.12 -0.37 25.83
C ARG A 13 11.85 0.44 25.58
N LEU A 14 11.87 1.38 24.61
CA LEU A 14 10.69 2.15 24.23
C LEU A 14 9.61 1.21 23.70
N ASN A 15 9.97 0.32 22.76
CA ASN A 15 9.05 -0.65 22.18
C ASN A 15 8.54 -1.67 23.21
N ALA A 16 9.39 -2.11 24.13
CA ALA A 16 8.99 -3.06 25.17
C ALA A 16 7.96 -2.47 26.14
N LEU A 17 7.95 -1.15 26.32
CA LEU A 17 7.04 -0.46 27.25
C LEU A 17 5.87 0.24 26.55
N LEU A 18 6.08 0.73 25.32
CA LEU A 18 5.15 1.52 24.52
C LEU A 18 5.14 0.99 23.07
N PRO A 19 4.64 -0.23 22.83
CA PRO A 19 4.79 -0.91 21.55
C PRO A 19 3.95 -0.28 20.41
N HIS A 20 2.96 0.55 20.73
CA HIS A 20 2.02 1.07 19.75
C HIS A 20 2.38 2.51 19.35
N HIS A 21 2.70 2.71 18.07
CA HIS A 21 3.19 3.98 17.55
C HIS A 21 2.24 4.60 16.53
N VAL A 22 1.95 5.88 16.71
CA VAL A 22 1.14 6.69 15.79
C VAL A 22 1.95 7.88 15.32
N ILE A 23 2.14 8.00 14.01
CA ILE A 23 2.81 9.13 13.38
C ILE A 23 1.77 10.17 12.91
N ILE A 24 2.03 11.45 13.18
CA ILE A 24 1.18 12.58 12.78
C ILE A 24 2.01 13.54 11.93
N PHE A 25 1.45 14.00 10.81
CA PHE A 25 2.07 15.04 9.99
C PHE A 25 2.15 16.36 10.77
N TRP A 26 3.34 16.92 10.88
CA TRP A 26 3.65 18.03 11.77
C TRP A 26 3.92 19.33 11.03
N GLY A 27 4.28 19.25 9.75
CA GLY A 27 4.49 20.40 8.88
C GLY A 27 5.56 20.12 7.83
N ASN A 28 5.83 21.10 6.99
CA ASN A 28 6.88 21.00 5.98
C ASN A 28 8.10 21.81 6.40
N TYR A 29 9.25 21.15 6.55
CA TYR A 29 10.51 21.77 6.96
C TYR A 29 11.03 22.80 5.94
N ASN A 30 10.76 22.60 4.65
CA ASN A 30 11.30 23.46 3.60
C ASN A 30 10.50 24.77 3.45
N SER A 31 9.16 24.71 3.56
CA SER A 31 8.32 25.92 3.58
C SER A 31 8.20 26.56 4.97
N GLY A 32 8.53 25.81 6.03
CA GLY A 32 8.29 26.22 7.42
C GLY A 32 6.81 26.20 7.81
N GLU A 33 5.94 25.72 6.92
CA GLU A 33 4.49 25.72 7.12
C GLU A 33 4.10 24.62 8.12
N PRO A 34 3.51 24.97 9.27
CA PRO A 34 3.07 23.97 10.24
C PRO A 34 1.76 23.32 9.78
N ALA A 35 1.64 22.00 9.97
CA ALA A 35 0.40 21.27 9.64
C ALA A 35 -0.78 21.69 10.54
N HIS A 36 -0.47 22.23 11.72
CA HIS A 36 -1.43 22.57 12.78
C HIS A 36 -1.07 23.91 13.41
N HIS A 37 -2.06 24.73 13.70
CA HIS A 37 -1.83 25.98 14.45
C HIS A 37 -1.34 25.69 15.88
N PHE A 38 -0.65 26.65 16.50
CA PHE A 38 0.00 26.51 17.81
C PHE A 38 -0.88 25.88 18.91
N ARG A 39 -2.13 26.34 19.04
CA ARG A 39 -3.09 25.80 20.02
C ARG A 39 -3.38 24.32 19.81
N GLN A 40 -3.58 23.92 18.55
CA GLN A 40 -3.88 22.54 18.18
C GLN A 40 -2.65 21.64 18.42
N ARG A 41 -1.43 22.10 18.12
CA ARG A 41 -0.19 21.35 18.45
C ARG A 41 -0.07 21.06 19.94
N ALA A 42 -0.37 22.06 20.77
CA ALA A 42 -0.35 21.90 22.22
C ALA A 42 -1.44 20.93 22.70
N GLU A 43 -2.62 20.94 22.05
CA GLU A 43 -3.70 20.00 22.33
C GLU A 43 -3.35 18.56 21.92
N ILE A 44 -2.73 18.36 20.75
CA ILE A 44 -2.24 17.06 20.31
C ILE A 44 -1.31 16.46 21.38
N ILE A 45 -0.28 17.19 21.77
CA ILE A 45 0.69 16.72 22.77
C ILE A 45 0.03 16.42 24.12
N ARG A 46 -0.85 17.31 24.62
CA ARG A 46 -1.55 17.10 25.89
C ARG A 46 -2.51 15.91 25.84
N SER A 47 -3.20 15.72 24.72
CA SER A 47 -4.16 14.63 24.57
C SER A 47 -3.48 13.26 24.56
N ALA A 48 -2.28 13.14 23.98
CA ALA A 48 -1.50 11.90 24.06
C ALA A 48 -1.23 11.50 25.52
N LEU A 49 -0.76 12.46 26.33
CA LEU A 49 -0.50 12.26 27.76
C LEU A 49 -1.78 12.05 28.59
N ALA A 50 -2.90 12.64 28.18
CA ALA A 50 -4.19 12.44 28.85
C ALA A 50 -4.75 11.04 28.58
N ILE A 51 -4.57 10.52 27.36
CA ILE A 51 -4.99 9.17 26.96
C ILE A 51 -4.07 8.13 27.61
N ASP A 52 -2.76 8.36 27.59
CA ASP A 52 -1.77 7.52 28.26
C ASP A 52 -0.68 8.38 28.91
N GLN A 53 -0.67 8.42 30.25
CA GLN A 53 0.32 9.21 31.01
C GLN A 53 1.77 8.77 30.78
N ALA A 54 1.98 7.52 30.32
CA ALA A 54 3.31 7.03 29.96
C ALA A 54 3.71 7.38 28.52
N SER A 55 2.82 8.03 27.75
CA SER A 55 3.05 8.33 26.34
C SER A 55 4.32 9.15 26.16
N LYS A 56 5.06 8.80 25.11
CA LYS A 56 6.27 9.51 24.68
C LYS A 56 6.13 9.92 23.23
N SER A 57 6.82 10.98 22.84
CA SER A 57 6.92 11.35 21.44
C SER A 57 8.34 11.63 20.99
N TYR A 58 8.59 11.41 19.71
CA TYR A 58 9.84 11.74 19.05
C TYR A 58 9.61 12.22 17.62
N SER A 59 10.54 13.01 17.11
CA SER A 59 10.45 13.55 15.75
C SER A 59 10.81 12.50 14.72
N ALA A 60 10.05 12.52 13.63
CA ALA A 60 10.35 11.78 12.42
C ALA A 60 10.26 12.71 11.21
N SER A 61 10.90 12.35 10.10
CA SER A 61 10.78 13.08 8.84
C SER A 61 10.88 12.14 7.66
N VAL A 62 10.09 12.40 6.63
CA VAL A 62 10.27 11.78 5.32
C VAL A 62 10.23 12.90 4.30
N GLU A 63 11.18 12.90 3.38
CA GLU A 63 11.34 14.02 2.45
C GLU A 63 11.55 15.38 3.15
N TRP A 64 10.66 16.34 2.90
CA TRP A 64 10.59 17.65 3.51
C TRP A 64 9.52 17.74 4.59
N ASP A 65 8.80 16.64 4.82
CA ASP A 65 7.69 16.58 5.74
C ASP A 65 8.20 16.14 7.11
N GLN A 66 7.84 16.93 8.12
CA GLN A 66 8.09 16.67 9.52
C GLN A 66 6.89 15.93 10.10
N TYR A 67 7.18 15.03 11.02
CA TYR A 67 6.21 14.24 11.72
C TYR A 67 6.57 14.17 13.20
N LEU A 68 5.56 13.91 14.04
CA LEU A 68 5.76 13.43 15.39
C LEU A 68 5.22 12.02 15.50
N VAL A 69 6.05 11.12 16.04
CA VAL A 69 5.62 9.79 16.45
C VAL A 69 5.23 9.85 17.92
N PHE A 70 4.05 9.37 18.25
CA PHE A 70 3.54 9.19 19.61
C PHE A 70 3.48 7.70 19.94
N CYS A 71 3.89 7.35 21.16
CA CYS A 71 4.07 5.98 21.61
C CYS A 71 3.14 5.71 22.79
N PHE A 72 2.46 4.57 22.79
CA PHE A 72 1.42 4.22 23.77
C PHE A 72 1.62 2.79 24.29
N ARG A 73 1.22 2.57 25.56
CA ARG A 73 1.24 1.26 26.21
C ARG A 73 0.24 0.29 25.61
N SER A 74 -0.94 0.80 25.23
CA SER A 74 -2.05 -0.02 24.74
C SER A 74 -2.48 0.42 23.34
N ARG A 75 -3.02 -0.55 22.58
CA ARG A 75 -3.48 -0.31 21.21
C ARG A 75 -4.74 0.54 21.20
N GLU A 76 -5.60 0.40 22.19
CA GLU A 76 -6.84 1.19 22.36
C GLU A 76 -6.49 2.67 22.53
N ALA A 77 -5.53 2.98 23.40
CA ALA A 77 -5.01 4.34 23.60
C ALA A 77 -4.43 4.92 22.29
N ALA A 78 -3.59 4.14 21.59
CA ALA A 78 -3.03 4.55 20.32
C ALA A 78 -4.12 4.78 19.25
N THR A 79 -5.12 3.92 19.19
CA THR A 79 -6.25 3.99 18.26
C THR A 79 -7.08 5.24 18.52
N GLN A 80 -7.46 5.50 19.78
CA GLN A 80 -8.19 6.70 20.17
C GLN A 80 -7.43 7.98 19.78
N PHE A 81 -6.11 8.01 20.01
CA PHE A 81 -5.28 9.15 19.66
C PHE A 81 -5.15 9.32 18.14
N ARG A 82 -4.90 8.22 17.41
CA ARG A 82 -4.84 8.17 15.95
C ARG A 82 -6.11 8.73 15.34
N ASP A 83 -7.28 8.25 15.76
CA ASP A 83 -8.58 8.61 15.19
C ASP A 83 -8.88 10.09 15.42
N ARG A 84 -8.59 10.59 16.63
CA ARG A 84 -8.79 12.00 16.97
C ARG A 84 -7.96 12.95 16.10
N TRP A 85 -6.76 12.53 15.70
CA TRP A 85 -5.78 13.43 15.06
C TRP A 85 -5.40 13.02 13.64
N ASN A 86 -6.14 12.09 13.04
CA ASN A 86 -5.88 11.55 11.71
C ASN A 86 -4.42 11.08 11.54
N GLY A 87 -3.93 10.36 12.55
CA GLY A 87 -2.58 9.78 12.57
C GLY A 87 -2.50 8.47 11.79
N GLN A 88 -1.28 7.97 11.61
CA GLN A 88 -1.02 6.68 10.96
C GLN A 88 -0.26 5.74 11.91
N PHE A 89 -0.66 4.47 11.98
CA PHE A 89 0.16 3.46 12.66
C PHE A 89 1.47 3.21 11.90
N ILE A 90 2.58 3.10 12.63
CA ILE A 90 3.88 2.75 12.07
C ILE A 90 4.56 1.66 12.89
N ASP A 91 5.36 0.83 12.23
CA ASP A 91 6.21 -0.11 12.94
C ASP A 91 7.41 0.60 13.57
N THR A 92 7.88 -0.02 14.65
CA THR A 92 8.93 0.53 15.50
C THR A 92 10.26 0.74 14.78
N ASP A 93 10.47 0.13 13.62
CA ASP A 93 11.68 0.18 12.80
C ASP A 93 11.51 0.98 11.50
N GLU A 94 10.31 1.51 11.21
CA GLU A 94 10.09 2.37 10.04
C GLU A 94 10.83 3.70 10.16
N VAL A 95 10.99 4.23 11.37
CA VAL A 95 11.80 5.43 11.57
C VAL A 95 13.25 5.00 11.80
N SER A 96 14.19 5.43 10.97
CA SER A 96 15.61 5.16 11.21
C SER A 96 16.10 5.80 12.51
N ARG A 97 17.33 5.47 12.93
CA ARG A 97 17.97 6.11 14.10
C ARG A 97 18.11 7.62 13.97
N LYS A 98 18.17 8.14 12.74
CA LYS A 98 18.29 9.58 12.45
C LYS A 98 16.94 10.29 12.40
N GLY A 99 15.84 9.63 12.77
CA GLY A 99 14.50 10.20 12.63
C GLY A 99 13.96 10.13 11.20
N VAL A 100 14.69 9.57 10.23
CA VAL A 100 14.17 9.43 8.85
C VAL A 100 13.13 8.32 8.84
N TRP A 101 11.86 8.66 8.66
CA TRP A 101 10.79 7.71 8.44
C TRP A 101 10.88 7.16 7.02
N MET A 102 10.98 5.85 6.92
CA MET A 102 10.87 5.07 5.71
C MET A 102 9.61 4.23 5.86
N PRO A 103 8.46 4.70 5.33
CA PRO A 103 7.26 3.88 5.35
C PRO A 103 7.58 2.55 4.71
N ARG A 104 7.44 1.45 5.46
CA ARG A 104 7.59 0.12 4.89
C ARG A 104 6.40 -0.15 3.97
N GLU A 105 6.52 0.22 2.71
CA GLU A 105 5.58 -0.21 1.66
C GLU A 105 5.62 -1.75 1.44
N GLY A 106 6.51 -2.47 2.14
CA GLY A 106 6.64 -3.93 2.07
C GLY A 106 5.77 -4.73 3.05
N ASP A 107 5.20 -4.09 4.09
CA ASP A 107 4.32 -4.73 5.07
C ASP A 107 2.87 -4.27 4.81
N VAL A 108 2.37 -4.56 3.61
CA VAL A 108 1.00 -4.31 3.13
C VAL A 108 0.67 -5.37 2.09
N CYS A 109 -0.62 -5.61 1.84
CA CYS A 109 -1.10 -6.56 0.83
C CYS A 109 -0.29 -6.48 -0.48
N ASN A 110 0.60 -7.46 -0.66
CA ASN A 110 1.48 -7.62 -1.82
C ASN A 110 1.26 -8.98 -2.50
N LEU A 111 0.16 -9.65 -2.15
CA LEU A 111 -0.25 -10.90 -2.77
C LEU A 111 -1.77 -10.96 -2.79
N TYR A 112 -2.34 -11.27 -3.94
CA TYR A 112 -3.77 -11.55 -4.05
C TYR A 112 -4.03 -12.60 -5.14
N ARG A 113 -5.29 -12.99 -5.25
CA ARG A 113 -5.77 -14.07 -6.10
C ARG A 113 -7.00 -13.60 -6.84
N MET A 114 -7.15 -14.05 -8.09
CA MET A 114 -8.33 -13.85 -8.90
C MET A 114 -8.74 -15.18 -9.53
N MET A 115 -9.79 -15.83 -9.02
CA MET A 115 -10.29 -17.12 -9.53
C MET A 115 -11.59 -17.03 -10.34
N SER A 116 -12.21 -15.85 -10.43
CA SER A 116 -13.43 -15.64 -11.21
C SER A 116 -13.16 -15.64 -12.72
N ASN A 117 -14.18 -15.30 -13.52
CA ASN A 117 -14.07 -15.26 -14.98
C ASN A 117 -14.26 -13.83 -15.53
N GLN A 118 -13.88 -13.62 -16.79
CA GLN A 118 -13.96 -12.31 -17.47
C GLN A 118 -15.39 -11.76 -17.48
N GLN A 119 -16.38 -12.62 -17.71
CA GLN A 119 -17.78 -12.21 -17.80
C GLN A 119 -18.28 -11.63 -16.46
N ALA A 120 -17.92 -12.25 -15.34
CA ALA A 120 -18.25 -11.75 -14.00
C ALA A 120 -17.59 -10.37 -13.73
N ILE A 121 -16.31 -10.22 -14.08
CA ILE A 121 -15.60 -8.95 -13.96
C ILE A 121 -16.27 -7.87 -14.81
N ARG A 122 -16.58 -8.17 -16.08
CA ARG A 122 -17.25 -7.22 -16.97
C ARG A 122 -18.65 -6.85 -16.48
N ALA A 123 -19.41 -7.82 -15.96
CA ALA A 123 -20.75 -7.59 -15.46
C ALA A 123 -20.77 -6.66 -14.23
N ILE A 124 -19.91 -6.92 -13.24
CA ILE A 124 -19.89 -6.12 -12.01
C ILE A 124 -19.37 -4.69 -12.26
N THR A 125 -18.38 -4.55 -13.15
CA THR A 125 -17.73 -3.25 -13.46
C THR A 125 -18.35 -2.48 -14.62
N ARG A 126 -19.25 -3.12 -15.38
CA ARG A 126 -19.81 -2.61 -16.65
C ARG A 126 -18.73 -2.29 -17.68
N ALA A 127 -17.67 -3.11 -17.73
CA ALA A 127 -16.61 -2.98 -18.72
C ALA A 127 -17.12 -3.37 -20.13
N MET A 128 -17.03 -2.41 -21.04
CA MET A 128 -17.53 -2.56 -22.41
C MET A 128 -16.47 -3.11 -23.36
N ILE A 129 -15.19 -2.84 -23.06
CA ILE A 129 -14.04 -3.27 -23.84
C ILE A 129 -13.29 -4.34 -23.04
N ASP A 130 -12.89 -5.41 -23.71
CA ASP A 130 -12.06 -6.47 -23.13
C ASP A 130 -10.86 -6.73 -24.03
N SER A 131 -9.68 -6.41 -23.51
CA SER A 131 -8.39 -6.54 -24.19
C SER A 131 -7.51 -7.62 -23.54
N THR A 132 -8.07 -8.44 -22.64
CA THR A 132 -7.29 -9.45 -21.90
C THR A 132 -7.00 -10.73 -22.68
N GLY A 133 -7.74 -11.00 -23.76
CA GLY A 133 -7.63 -12.25 -24.51
C GLY A 133 -8.33 -13.40 -23.78
N ASN A 134 -7.65 -14.53 -23.58
CA ASN A 134 -8.13 -15.60 -22.70
C ASN A 134 -7.55 -15.40 -21.29
N MET A 135 -8.38 -15.06 -20.31
CA MET A 135 -7.94 -14.85 -18.93
C MET A 135 -8.13 -16.14 -18.12
N GLU A 136 -7.00 -16.76 -17.77
CA GLU A 136 -6.97 -17.92 -16.88
C GLU A 136 -7.13 -17.50 -15.41
N PRO A 137 -7.63 -18.39 -14.52
CA PRO A 137 -7.60 -18.17 -13.09
C PRO A 137 -6.16 -17.92 -12.58
N GLN A 138 -5.99 -16.87 -11.79
CA GLN A 138 -4.68 -16.45 -11.26
C GLN A 138 -4.61 -16.73 -9.76
N GLN A 139 -3.95 -17.84 -9.40
CA GLN A 139 -3.83 -18.27 -8.01
C GLN A 139 -3.03 -17.30 -7.13
N GLU A 140 -1.98 -16.71 -7.72
CA GLU A 140 -1.07 -15.79 -7.05
C GLU A 140 -0.67 -14.66 -8.01
N ILE A 141 -1.02 -13.45 -7.63
CA ILE A 141 -0.61 -12.23 -8.31
C ILE A 141 0.35 -11.50 -7.38
N TRP A 142 1.58 -11.33 -7.86
CA TRP A 142 2.70 -10.72 -7.13
C TRP A 142 3.07 -9.36 -7.73
N PRO A 143 3.80 -8.50 -7.00
CA PRO A 143 4.27 -7.22 -7.50
C PRO A 143 5.08 -7.41 -8.79
N ASP A 144 5.05 -6.38 -9.64
CA ASP A 144 5.75 -6.35 -10.93
C ASP A 144 5.27 -7.42 -11.95
N ARG A 145 4.11 -8.04 -11.70
CA ARG A 145 3.42 -8.95 -12.64
C ARG A 145 2.27 -8.24 -13.36
N MET A 146 1.86 -8.82 -14.49
CA MET A 146 0.65 -8.42 -15.19
C MET A 146 -0.58 -8.96 -14.47
N ALA A 147 -1.61 -8.14 -14.31
CA ALA A 147 -2.88 -8.53 -13.70
C ALA A 147 -4.06 -7.82 -14.38
N PRO A 148 -5.25 -8.43 -14.40
CA PRO A 148 -6.45 -7.83 -14.94
C PRO A 148 -6.88 -6.66 -14.06
N ILE A 149 -7.16 -5.52 -14.69
CA ILE A 149 -7.83 -4.38 -14.09
C ILE A 149 -8.92 -3.90 -15.03
N VAL A 150 -9.94 -3.25 -14.48
CA VAL A 150 -10.88 -2.46 -15.28
C VAL A 150 -10.52 -0.99 -15.13
N ARG A 151 -10.08 -0.35 -16.20
CA ARG A 151 -9.60 1.04 -16.20
C ARG A 151 -10.51 1.96 -17.02
N ASN A 152 -10.52 3.23 -16.67
CA ASN A 152 -11.15 4.25 -17.51
C ASN A 152 -10.24 4.61 -18.69
N THR A 153 -10.79 4.61 -19.89
CA THR A 153 -10.13 5.10 -21.10
C THR A 153 -11.04 6.09 -21.83
N PRO A 154 -10.52 6.91 -22.77
CA PRO A 154 -11.36 7.76 -23.61
C PRO A 154 -12.43 7.00 -24.41
N ALA A 155 -12.22 5.71 -24.69
CA ALA A 155 -13.17 4.86 -25.42
C ALA A 155 -14.22 4.19 -24.50
N GLY A 156 -14.06 4.30 -23.18
CA GLY A 156 -14.90 3.65 -22.18
C GLY A 156 -14.11 2.75 -21.23
N ARG A 157 -14.82 2.01 -20.39
CA ARG A 157 -14.22 1.07 -19.44
C ARG A 157 -13.63 -0.14 -20.15
N GLU A 158 -12.36 -0.40 -19.91
CA GLU A 158 -11.60 -1.47 -20.51
C GLU A 158 -11.08 -2.44 -19.45
N LEU A 159 -11.38 -3.73 -19.61
CA LEU A 159 -10.71 -4.83 -18.93
C LEU A 159 -9.40 -5.13 -19.66
N ALA A 160 -8.26 -4.92 -19.00
CA ALA A 160 -6.93 -5.11 -19.59
C ALA A 160 -5.93 -5.68 -18.57
N ASN A 161 -4.90 -6.36 -19.07
CA ASN A 161 -3.77 -6.77 -18.25
C ASN A 161 -2.79 -5.60 -18.13
N VAL A 162 -2.48 -5.18 -16.91
CA VAL A 162 -1.59 -4.04 -16.59
C VAL A 162 -0.56 -4.46 -15.56
N ARG A 163 0.64 -3.84 -15.56
CA ARG A 163 1.74 -4.24 -14.66
C ARG A 163 1.56 -3.63 -13.27
N TRP A 164 1.60 -4.46 -12.22
CA TRP A 164 1.40 -4.02 -10.85
C TRP A 164 2.66 -3.35 -10.27
N GLY A 165 2.53 -2.09 -9.90
CA GLY A 165 3.58 -1.26 -9.31
C GLY A 165 3.62 0.11 -9.98
N LEU A 166 2.88 1.08 -9.44
CA LEU A 166 2.90 2.48 -9.88
C LEU A 166 4.30 3.07 -9.84
N PRO A 167 4.58 4.18 -10.53
CA PRO A 167 5.87 4.83 -10.44
C PRO A 167 6.22 5.20 -8.99
N SER A 168 7.44 4.88 -8.55
CA SER A 168 7.98 5.41 -7.29
C SER A 168 8.13 6.94 -7.34
N SER A 169 8.23 7.59 -6.18
CA SER A 169 8.45 9.04 -6.13
C SER A 169 9.80 9.41 -6.75
N SER A 170 9.88 10.61 -7.35
CA SER A 170 11.14 11.12 -7.92
C SER A 170 12.24 11.18 -6.88
N LYS A 171 11.89 11.47 -5.63
CA LYS A 171 12.84 11.44 -4.51
C LYS A 171 13.32 10.03 -4.20
N ALA A 172 12.44 9.03 -4.17
CA ALA A 172 12.84 7.65 -3.91
C ALA A 172 13.86 7.16 -4.96
N LEU A 173 13.63 7.48 -6.24
CA LEU A 173 14.57 7.18 -7.33
C LEU A 173 15.89 7.96 -7.18
N PHE A 174 15.82 9.25 -6.85
CA PHE A 174 17.01 10.08 -6.61
C PHE A 174 17.86 9.54 -5.44
N ASP A 175 17.23 9.16 -4.33
CA ASP A 175 17.90 8.61 -3.15
C ASP A 175 18.53 7.24 -3.46
N ALA A 176 17.84 6.38 -4.20
CA ALA A 176 18.36 5.09 -4.67
C ALA A 176 19.58 5.26 -5.59
N ALA A 177 19.46 6.14 -6.60
CA ALA A 177 20.56 6.48 -7.50
C ALA A 177 21.75 7.08 -6.76
N THR A 178 21.51 7.96 -5.78
CA THR A 178 22.56 8.55 -4.92
C THR A 178 23.29 7.47 -4.14
N LYS A 179 22.57 6.56 -3.49
CA LYS A 179 23.17 5.43 -2.77
C LYS A 179 24.01 4.56 -3.68
N ARG A 180 23.53 4.30 -4.91
CA ARG A 180 24.25 3.52 -5.92
C ARG A 180 25.51 4.25 -6.42
N ALA A 181 25.40 5.55 -6.70
CA ALA A 181 26.51 6.42 -7.09
C ALA A 181 27.61 6.42 -6.03
N ASP A 182 27.26 6.58 -4.76
CA ASP A 182 28.22 6.58 -3.65
C ASP A 182 28.92 5.23 -3.51
N GLY A 183 28.18 4.13 -3.72
CA GLY A 183 28.75 2.78 -3.76
C GLY A 183 29.77 2.59 -4.90
N LEU A 184 29.55 3.23 -6.06
CA LEU A 184 30.48 3.21 -7.20
C LEU A 184 31.70 4.09 -6.95
N ARG A 185 31.52 5.30 -6.42
CA ARG A 185 32.61 6.22 -6.06
C ARG A 185 33.56 5.60 -5.04
N LYS A 186 33.03 4.92 -4.01
CA LYS A 186 33.83 4.16 -3.02
C LYS A 186 34.68 3.05 -3.65
N LYS A 187 34.27 2.53 -4.80
CA LYS A 187 35.01 1.52 -5.57
C LYS A 187 35.94 2.13 -6.62
N GLY A 188 36.13 3.45 -6.61
CA GLY A 188 36.96 4.17 -7.58
C GLY A 188 36.40 4.17 -8.99
N LYS A 189 35.12 3.86 -9.18
CA LYS A 189 34.49 3.85 -10.51
C LYS A 189 33.99 5.25 -10.88
N PRO A 190 34.16 5.70 -12.14
CA PRO A 190 33.55 6.94 -12.61
C PRO A 190 32.02 6.84 -12.53
N VAL A 191 31.36 7.96 -12.25
CA VAL A 191 29.90 8.03 -12.14
C VAL A 191 29.40 9.21 -12.94
N ASP A 192 28.62 8.91 -13.98
CA ASP A 192 27.67 9.85 -14.57
C ASP A 192 26.36 9.71 -13.78
N PHE A 193 26.01 10.74 -13.01
CA PHE A 193 24.85 10.65 -12.12
C PHE A 193 23.52 10.77 -12.87
N ASP A 194 23.48 11.57 -13.94
CA ASP A 194 22.24 11.81 -14.68
C ASP A 194 21.84 10.55 -15.46
N GLU A 195 22.80 9.90 -16.11
CA GLU A 195 22.55 8.61 -16.75
C GLU A 195 22.23 7.51 -15.73
N LEU A 196 22.90 7.51 -14.56
CA LEU A 196 22.59 6.56 -13.49
C LEU A 196 21.16 6.73 -12.97
N LEU A 197 20.73 7.97 -12.75
CA LEU A 197 19.38 8.28 -12.27
C LEU A 197 18.32 7.89 -13.30
N LYS A 198 18.56 8.20 -14.58
CA LYS A 198 17.67 7.81 -15.69
C LYS A 198 17.53 6.28 -15.80
N MET A 199 18.60 5.56 -15.50
CA MET A 199 18.67 4.10 -15.56
C MET A 199 18.44 3.42 -14.20
N GLU A 200 18.05 4.17 -13.17
CA GLU A 200 17.85 3.62 -11.83
C GLU A 200 16.62 2.69 -11.84
N PRO A 201 16.77 1.45 -11.34
CA PRO A 201 15.65 0.51 -11.31
C PRO A 201 14.52 0.98 -10.39
N ASP A 202 13.30 0.96 -10.92
CA ASP A 202 12.05 1.29 -10.26
C ASP A 202 11.19 0.03 -10.14
N GLY A 203 11.21 -0.58 -8.94
CA GLY A 203 10.35 -1.74 -8.64
C GLY A 203 8.87 -1.39 -8.57
N GLY A 204 8.54 -0.10 -8.49
CA GLY A 204 7.21 0.44 -8.36
C GLY A 204 6.60 0.35 -6.96
N THR A 205 5.56 1.16 -6.76
CA THR A 205 4.75 1.21 -5.56
C THR A 205 3.41 0.51 -5.81
N THR A 206 3.19 -0.60 -5.12
CA THR A 206 1.99 -1.44 -5.27
C THR A 206 0.75 -0.86 -4.61
N ASN A 207 0.97 -0.13 -3.51
CA ASN A 207 -0.05 0.30 -2.57
C ASN A 207 0.03 1.81 -2.30
N VAL A 208 -1.10 2.51 -2.40
CA VAL A 208 -1.19 3.96 -2.19
C VAL A 208 -1.93 4.25 -0.88
N ARG A 209 -1.18 4.59 0.18
CA ARG A 209 -1.76 5.00 1.46
C ARG A 209 -2.06 6.50 1.49
N ASN A 210 -1.00 7.32 1.38
CA ASN A 210 -1.10 8.75 1.58
C ASN A 210 -1.45 9.48 0.27
N VAL A 211 -2.72 9.44 -0.11
CA VAL A 211 -3.26 10.11 -1.32
C VAL A 211 -3.07 11.63 -1.30
N SER A 212 -2.80 12.24 -0.15
CA SER A 212 -2.54 13.68 -0.04
C SER A 212 -1.13 14.09 -0.50
N SER A 213 -0.22 13.14 -0.68
CA SER A 213 1.14 13.39 -1.17
C SER A 213 1.12 14.02 -2.56
N LYS A 214 2.04 14.97 -2.78
CA LYS A 214 2.24 15.63 -4.09
C LYS A 214 2.51 14.62 -5.21
N HIS A 215 3.13 13.49 -4.89
CA HIS A 215 3.41 12.42 -5.85
C HIS A 215 2.14 11.84 -6.46
N TRP A 216 1.11 11.61 -5.65
CA TRP A 216 -0.14 10.96 -6.07
C TRP A 216 -1.18 11.92 -6.61
N LYS A 217 -1.21 13.18 -6.15
CA LYS A 217 -2.21 14.20 -6.54
C LYS A 217 -2.42 14.34 -8.05
N ARG A 218 -1.38 14.12 -8.85
CA ARG A 218 -1.43 14.18 -10.33
C ARG A 218 -2.18 13.04 -11.01
N TRP A 219 -2.51 11.96 -10.29
CA TRP A 219 -3.20 10.77 -10.82
C TRP A 219 -4.48 10.45 -10.04
N LEU A 220 -5.07 11.44 -9.36
CA LEU A 220 -6.34 11.27 -8.64
C LEU A 220 -7.57 11.51 -9.52
N GLY A 221 -7.36 11.99 -10.76
CA GLY A 221 -8.41 12.22 -11.75
C GLY A 221 -9.13 10.93 -12.17
N ILE A 222 -10.32 11.10 -12.75
CA ILE A 222 -11.19 9.99 -13.20
C ILE A 222 -10.48 9.13 -14.25
N GLU A 223 -9.71 9.75 -15.14
CA GLU A 223 -8.92 9.13 -16.19
C GLU A 223 -7.86 8.16 -15.66
N ASN A 224 -7.40 8.34 -14.42
CA ASN A 224 -6.43 7.48 -13.76
C ASN A 224 -7.08 6.46 -12.81
N ARG A 225 -8.41 6.33 -12.79
CA ARG A 225 -9.10 5.33 -11.96
C ARG A 225 -9.13 3.97 -12.63
N CYS A 226 -8.92 2.95 -11.83
CA CYS A 226 -9.23 1.57 -12.18
C CYS A 226 -9.82 0.82 -10.98
N VAL A 227 -10.39 -0.34 -11.22
CA VAL A 227 -10.72 -1.32 -10.20
C VAL A 227 -9.96 -2.61 -10.45
N VAL A 228 -9.47 -3.23 -9.38
CA VAL A 228 -8.60 -4.41 -9.45
C VAL A 228 -9.39 -5.62 -8.91
N PRO A 229 -9.94 -6.48 -9.79
CA PRO A 229 -10.72 -7.64 -9.37
C PRO A 229 -9.89 -8.63 -8.54
N PHE A 230 -10.48 -9.17 -7.48
CA PHE A 230 -9.89 -10.22 -6.66
C PHE A 230 -10.96 -11.12 -6.04
N THR A 231 -10.58 -12.35 -5.70
CA THR A 231 -11.40 -13.29 -4.91
C THR A 231 -10.80 -13.53 -3.53
N ARG A 232 -9.47 -13.50 -3.40
CA ARG A 232 -8.78 -13.50 -2.11
C ARG A 232 -7.59 -12.54 -2.11
N PHE A 233 -7.23 -12.03 -0.95
CA PHE A 233 -5.99 -11.28 -0.73
C PHE A 233 -5.24 -11.81 0.47
N ALA A 234 -3.92 -11.64 0.48
CA ALA A 234 -3.07 -12.18 1.52
C ALA A 234 -2.34 -11.06 2.27
N GLU A 235 -2.26 -11.22 3.59
CA GLU A 235 -1.38 -10.44 4.44
C GLU A 235 -0.37 -11.36 5.14
N PRO A 236 0.88 -10.88 5.37
CA PRO A 236 1.86 -11.63 6.15
C PRO A 236 1.36 -11.90 7.56
N ASP A 237 1.50 -13.13 8.03
CA ASP A 237 1.11 -13.58 9.37
C ASP A 237 2.36 -13.95 10.21
N PRO A 238 3.06 -12.95 10.77
CA PRO A 238 4.27 -13.18 11.54
C PRO A 238 4.00 -13.92 12.87
N ALA A 239 2.77 -13.91 13.37
CA ALA A 239 2.40 -14.56 14.62
C ALA A 239 2.46 -16.09 14.51
N ASN A 240 2.17 -16.63 13.33
CA ASN A 240 2.19 -18.06 13.04
C ASN A 240 3.46 -18.53 12.32
N LYS A 241 4.54 -17.74 12.36
CA LYS A 241 5.81 -18.09 11.72
C LYS A 241 6.48 -19.30 12.39
N PRO A 242 6.74 -20.41 11.66
CA PRO A 242 7.49 -21.53 12.20
C PRO A 242 8.96 -21.16 12.47
N ASP A 243 9.58 -21.79 13.47
CA ASP A 243 11.00 -21.58 13.79
C ASP A 243 11.89 -21.90 12.58
N GLY A 244 12.73 -20.93 12.19
CA GLY A 244 13.58 -21.01 10.99
C GLY A 244 12.82 -20.96 9.65
N GLY A 245 11.49 -20.88 9.67
CA GLY A 245 10.63 -20.83 8.49
C GLY A 245 10.42 -19.43 7.93
N ARG A 246 9.74 -19.37 6.77
CA ARG A 246 9.23 -18.11 6.22
C ARG A 246 7.94 -17.74 6.93
N THR A 247 7.67 -16.43 7.03
CA THR A 247 6.37 -15.93 7.49
C THR A 247 5.27 -16.47 6.57
N PRO A 248 4.24 -17.17 7.10
CA PRO A 248 3.11 -17.62 6.29
C PRO A 248 2.22 -16.44 5.89
N ASN A 249 1.29 -16.71 4.98
CA ASN A 249 0.26 -15.76 4.57
C ASN A 249 -1.09 -16.16 5.15
N ALA A 250 -1.82 -15.20 5.68
CA ALA A 250 -3.24 -15.33 5.99
C ALA A 250 -4.06 -14.84 4.79
N TRP A 251 -5.06 -15.60 4.38
CA TRP A 251 -5.90 -15.28 3.23
C TRP A 251 -7.25 -14.74 3.66
N PHE A 252 -7.69 -13.66 3.05
CA PHE A 252 -8.97 -13.00 3.30
C PHE A 252 -9.78 -12.92 2.03
N GLY A 253 -11.10 -12.96 2.15
CA GLY A 253 -12.03 -12.79 1.04
C GLY A 253 -13.46 -12.74 1.54
N ALA A 254 -14.42 -12.63 0.61
CA ALA A 254 -15.84 -12.76 0.96
C ALA A 254 -16.11 -14.17 1.53
N PRO A 255 -17.09 -14.33 2.44
CA PRO A 255 -17.43 -15.64 3.02
C PRO A 255 -17.74 -16.74 2.00
N ASP A 256 -18.30 -16.35 0.86
CA ASP A 256 -18.65 -17.18 -0.28
C ASP A 256 -17.63 -17.09 -1.43
N GLU A 257 -16.50 -16.42 -1.19
CA GLU A 257 -15.47 -16.09 -2.17
C GLU A 257 -15.97 -15.30 -3.39
N SER A 258 -17.06 -14.56 -3.22
CA SER A 258 -17.58 -13.62 -4.23
C SER A 258 -16.52 -12.62 -4.70
N LEU A 259 -16.61 -12.29 -5.99
CA LEU A 259 -15.75 -11.30 -6.65
C LEU A 259 -15.93 -9.92 -6.02
N MET A 260 -14.83 -9.32 -5.59
CA MET A 260 -14.76 -7.93 -5.14
C MET A 260 -13.67 -7.19 -5.91
N CYS A 261 -13.53 -5.89 -5.68
CA CYS A 261 -12.54 -5.06 -6.34
C CYS A 261 -11.72 -4.24 -5.35
N PHE A 262 -10.42 -4.07 -5.59
CA PHE A 262 -9.68 -2.99 -4.93
C PHE A 262 -9.91 -1.66 -5.65
N ALA A 263 -9.95 -0.56 -4.90
CA ALA A 263 -9.96 0.79 -5.43
C ALA A 263 -8.58 1.15 -5.99
N GLY A 264 -8.44 1.13 -7.32
CA GLY A 264 -7.17 1.24 -8.02
C GLY A 264 -6.90 2.60 -8.65
N LEU A 265 -5.60 2.89 -8.84
CA LEU A 265 -5.10 3.91 -9.76
C LEU A 265 -4.26 3.26 -10.84
N TRP A 266 -4.27 3.84 -12.05
CA TRP A 266 -3.45 3.39 -13.15
C TRP A 266 -2.78 4.57 -13.89
N VAL A 267 -1.63 4.30 -14.48
CA VAL A 267 -0.82 5.27 -15.22
C VAL A 267 -0.48 4.69 -16.60
N PRO A 268 -0.94 5.29 -17.69
CA PRO A 268 -0.62 4.83 -19.03
C PRO A 268 0.83 5.14 -19.41
N GLN A 269 1.43 4.27 -20.23
CA GLN A 269 2.62 4.54 -21.03
C GLN A 269 3.80 5.14 -20.24
N TRP A 270 4.01 4.64 -19.03
CA TRP A 270 5.11 5.09 -18.18
C TRP A 270 6.43 4.50 -18.64
N THR A 271 7.44 5.35 -18.81
CA THR A 271 8.77 4.93 -19.24
C THR A 271 9.74 4.91 -18.06
N SER A 272 10.20 3.72 -17.69
CA SER A 272 11.20 3.54 -16.62
C SER A 272 11.93 2.20 -16.73
N VAL A 273 13.01 2.03 -15.96
CA VAL A 273 13.70 0.75 -15.82
C VAL A 273 13.02 -0.06 -14.74
N ARG A 274 12.14 -1.00 -15.09
CA ARG A 274 11.43 -1.82 -14.10
C ARG A 274 12.33 -2.89 -13.48
N LYS A 275 13.09 -3.56 -14.34
CA LYS A 275 14.15 -4.50 -13.96
C LYS A 275 15.41 -4.14 -14.74
N ILE A 276 16.57 -4.26 -14.10
CA ILE A 276 17.87 -4.01 -14.74
C ILE A 276 18.00 -4.77 -16.07
N LYS A 277 17.55 -6.04 -16.10
CA LYS A 277 17.62 -6.90 -17.29
C LYS A 277 16.70 -6.49 -18.45
N GLU A 278 15.62 -5.76 -18.16
CA GLU A 278 14.65 -5.31 -19.16
C GLU A 278 15.09 -3.98 -19.79
N GLY A 279 15.98 -3.24 -19.12
CA GLY A 279 16.37 -1.90 -19.54
C GLY A 279 15.22 -0.91 -19.44
N LEU A 280 15.30 0.18 -20.21
CA LEU A 280 14.28 1.22 -20.25
C LEU A 280 13.11 0.75 -21.12
N ILE A 281 11.92 0.65 -20.54
CA ILE A 281 10.70 0.20 -21.23
C ILE A 281 9.56 1.18 -21.02
N THR A 282 8.58 1.16 -21.90
CA THR A 282 7.30 1.88 -21.75
C THR A 282 6.19 0.88 -21.49
N THR A 283 5.45 1.03 -20.40
CA THR A 283 4.37 0.11 -20.02
C THR A 283 3.29 0.83 -19.23
N ASP A 284 2.08 0.29 -19.26
CA ASP A 284 1.01 0.72 -18.36
C ASP A 284 1.26 0.13 -16.97
N LEU A 285 1.02 0.94 -15.94
CA LEU A 285 1.23 0.59 -14.54
C LEU A 285 -0.06 0.76 -13.74
N PHE A 286 -0.24 -0.04 -12.71
CA PHE A 286 -1.34 0.15 -11.75
C PHE A 286 -0.91 -0.13 -10.32
N GLY A 287 -1.72 0.31 -9.37
CA GLY A 287 -1.63 0.01 -7.96
C GLY A 287 -2.99 0.30 -7.33
N PHE A 288 -3.13 0.02 -6.04
CA PHE A 288 -4.41 0.26 -5.37
C PHE A 288 -4.26 0.92 -4.04
N LEU A 289 -5.33 1.58 -3.60
CA LEU A 289 -5.35 2.27 -2.35
C LEU A 289 -5.39 1.28 -1.20
N THR A 290 -4.79 1.70 -0.10
CA THR A 290 -4.87 0.98 1.17
C THR A 290 -5.43 1.90 2.23
N THR A 291 -6.07 1.31 3.23
CA THR A 291 -6.62 1.97 4.42
C THR A 291 -6.16 1.23 5.68
N GLU A 292 -6.51 1.72 6.85
CA GLU A 292 -6.38 1.00 8.12
C GLU A 292 -7.13 -0.34 8.08
N PRO A 293 -6.62 -1.38 8.77
CA PRO A 293 -7.30 -2.66 8.81
C PRO A 293 -8.57 -2.58 9.68
N ASN A 294 -9.59 -3.34 9.29
CA ASN A 294 -10.81 -3.55 10.06
C ASN A 294 -10.60 -4.61 11.18
N ALA A 295 -11.64 -4.97 11.95
CA ALA A 295 -11.50 -5.89 13.08
C ALA A 295 -11.14 -7.32 12.66
N THR A 296 -11.42 -7.70 11.41
CA THR A 296 -11.06 -9.01 10.85
C THR A 296 -9.58 -9.09 10.46
N VAL A 297 -9.04 -8.04 9.83
CA VAL A 297 -7.63 -8.02 9.34
C VAL A 297 -6.65 -7.61 10.44
N ALA A 298 -7.03 -6.68 11.32
CA ALA A 298 -6.16 -6.08 12.32
C ALA A 298 -5.46 -7.04 13.31
N PRO A 299 -6.04 -8.21 13.65
CA PRO A 299 -5.36 -9.23 14.46
C PRO A 299 -4.16 -9.88 13.76
N ILE A 300 -4.21 -10.00 12.44
CA ILE A 300 -3.13 -10.59 11.64
C ILE A 300 -2.15 -9.52 11.17
N HIS A 301 -2.67 -8.43 10.60
CA HIS A 301 -1.88 -7.39 9.98
C HIS A 301 -2.35 -6.01 10.42
N GLN A 302 -1.54 -5.37 11.27
CA GLN A 302 -1.93 -4.17 12.00
C GLN A 302 -1.80 -2.88 11.19
N LYS A 303 -1.04 -2.94 10.10
CA LYS A 303 -0.62 -1.76 9.38
C LYS A 303 -1.67 -1.29 8.41
N ALA A 304 -2.19 -2.18 7.58
CA ALA A 304 -3.08 -1.87 6.48
C ALA A 304 -4.00 -3.01 6.11
N MET A 305 -5.08 -2.66 5.41
CA MET A 305 -5.74 -3.52 4.44
C MET A 305 -5.94 -2.76 3.11
N PRO A 306 -6.15 -3.44 1.98
CA PRO A 306 -6.59 -2.81 0.75
C PRO A 306 -7.93 -2.08 0.93
N VAL A 307 -8.16 -1.02 0.15
CA VAL A 307 -9.49 -0.44 0.00
C VAL A 307 -10.31 -1.36 -0.90
N ILE A 308 -11.39 -1.92 -0.36
CA ILE A 308 -12.24 -2.89 -1.05
C ILE A 308 -13.57 -2.24 -1.41
N LEU A 309 -13.96 -2.36 -2.67
CA LEU A 309 -15.26 -2.01 -3.24
C LEU A 309 -16.02 -3.31 -3.41
N ALA A 310 -17.05 -3.51 -2.60
CA ALA A 310 -17.79 -4.77 -2.54
C ALA A 310 -19.13 -4.69 -3.27
N GLU A 311 -19.64 -3.47 -3.50
CA GLU A 311 -20.90 -3.22 -4.20
C GLU A 311 -20.68 -2.56 -5.57
N GLN A 312 -21.61 -2.83 -6.51
CA GLN A 312 -21.58 -2.19 -7.83
C GLN A 312 -21.66 -0.65 -7.73
N GLU A 313 -22.38 -0.12 -6.75
CA GLU A 313 -22.53 1.33 -6.54
C GLU A 313 -21.23 1.99 -6.06
N GLU A 314 -20.44 1.30 -5.24
CA GLU A 314 -19.10 1.73 -4.82
C GLU A 314 -18.13 1.69 -6.01
N ILE A 315 -18.20 0.65 -6.85
CA ILE A 315 -17.42 0.54 -8.08
C ILE A 315 -17.74 1.70 -9.03
N GLU A 316 -19.02 1.99 -9.25
CA GLU A 316 -19.47 3.09 -10.09
C GLU A 316 -18.97 4.43 -9.54
N THR A 317 -19.20 4.69 -8.25
CA THR A 317 -18.72 5.89 -7.57
C THR A 317 -17.21 6.07 -7.74
N TRP A 318 -16.42 5.00 -7.54
CA TRP A 318 -14.97 5.07 -7.71
C TRP A 318 -14.53 5.40 -9.14
N LEU A 319 -15.23 4.84 -10.14
CA LEU A 319 -14.89 4.99 -11.55
C LEU A 319 -15.43 6.28 -12.16
N THR A 320 -16.38 6.99 -11.55
CA THR A 320 -17.00 8.18 -12.20
C THR A 320 -17.09 9.43 -11.34
N ALA A 321 -17.09 9.31 -10.01
CA ALA A 321 -17.29 10.47 -9.16
C ALA A 321 -16.03 11.36 -9.07
N PRO A 322 -16.20 12.68 -8.83
CA PRO A 322 -15.09 13.56 -8.48
C PRO A 322 -14.28 13.05 -7.29
N TRP A 323 -13.02 13.47 -7.19
CA TRP A 323 -12.10 12.98 -6.16
C TRP A 323 -12.64 13.23 -4.73
N GLU A 324 -13.31 14.35 -4.49
CA GLU A 324 -13.89 14.74 -3.19
C GLU A 324 -14.94 13.75 -2.66
N GLU A 325 -15.60 13.04 -3.58
CA GLU A 325 -16.58 12.01 -3.27
C GLU A 325 -15.93 10.63 -3.23
N ALA A 326 -15.21 10.26 -4.30
CA ALA A 326 -14.58 8.95 -4.42
C ALA A 326 -13.49 8.70 -3.35
N SER A 327 -12.82 9.74 -2.84
CA SER A 327 -11.84 9.60 -1.76
C SER A 327 -12.44 9.11 -0.45
N ARG A 328 -13.76 9.28 -0.24
CA ARG A 328 -14.47 8.77 0.94
C ARG A 328 -14.57 7.23 0.94
N LEU A 329 -14.33 6.60 -0.21
CA LEU A 329 -14.23 5.15 -0.33
C LEU A 329 -12.89 4.62 0.20
N GLN A 330 -11.89 5.48 0.43
CA GLN A 330 -10.66 5.09 1.14
C GLN A 330 -10.95 4.92 2.64
N ARG A 331 -11.61 3.81 2.97
CA ARG A 331 -12.01 3.41 4.32
C ARG A 331 -11.96 1.88 4.43
N PRO A 332 -11.87 1.32 5.64
CA PRO A 332 -11.99 -0.11 5.87
C PRO A 332 -13.36 -0.61 5.40
N LEU A 333 -13.36 -1.83 4.87
CA LEU A 333 -14.59 -2.55 4.61
C LEU A 333 -15.22 -2.98 5.95
N ALA A 334 -16.55 -3.06 5.99
CA ALA A 334 -17.27 -3.57 7.15
C ALA A 334 -16.79 -4.99 7.53
N ASP A 335 -16.69 -5.27 8.83
CA ASP A 335 -16.02 -6.45 9.37
C ASP A 335 -16.62 -7.76 8.84
N GLU A 336 -17.94 -7.81 8.74
CA GLU A 336 -18.74 -8.97 8.32
C GLU A 336 -18.64 -9.30 6.82
N ARG A 337 -18.08 -8.41 6.01
CA ARG A 337 -17.98 -8.57 4.55
C ARG A 337 -16.77 -9.38 4.11
N ILE A 338 -15.79 -9.57 4.99
CA ILE A 338 -14.62 -10.41 4.75
C ILE A 338 -14.36 -11.33 5.94
N VAL A 339 -13.79 -12.49 5.65
CA VAL A 339 -13.40 -13.49 6.65
C VAL A 339 -11.97 -13.95 6.43
N LEU A 340 -11.34 -14.46 7.48
CA LEU A 340 -10.13 -15.27 7.36
C LEU A 340 -10.52 -16.61 6.72
N LEU A 341 -10.03 -16.84 5.50
CA LEU A 341 -10.27 -18.06 4.75
C LEU A 341 -9.24 -19.13 5.11
N PRO A 342 -9.57 -20.42 4.94
CA PRO A 342 -8.60 -21.49 5.04
C PRO A 342 -7.41 -21.22 4.12
N ALA A 343 -6.22 -21.70 4.53
CA ALA A 343 -5.04 -21.68 3.68
C ALA A 343 -5.41 -22.22 2.30
N ALA A 344 -5.01 -21.50 1.26
CA ALA A 344 -5.31 -21.96 -0.08
C ALA A 344 -4.53 -23.26 -0.36
N ASP A 345 -5.25 -24.35 -0.61
CA ASP A 345 -4.62 -25.53 -1.19
C ASP A 345 -4.05 -25.17 -2.57
N PRO A 346 -2.86 -25.68 -2.93
CA PRO A 346 -2.41 -25.64 -4.31
C PRO A 346 -3.45 -26.37 -5.16
N LEU A 347 -3.90 -25.78 -6.28
CA LEU A 347 -4.76 -26.52 -7.20
C LEU A 347 -4.05 -27.82 -7.61
N THR A 348 -4.79 -28.91 -7.52
CA THR A 348 -4.33 -30.19 -8.05
C THR A 348 -4.49 -30.18 -9.56
N ALA A 349 -3.79 -31.07 -10.27
CA ALA A 349 -3.97 -31.21 -11.72
C ALA A 349 -5.42 -31.53 -12.13
N ALA A 350 -6.26 -31.99 -11.20
CA ALA A 350 -7.69 -32.26 -11.42
C ALA A 350 -8.52 -30.97 -11.53
N ASP A 351 -8.13 -29.90 -10.82
CA ASP A 351 -8.87 -28.62 -10.81
C ASP A 351 -8.60 -27.77 -12.06
N LEU A 352 -7.60 -28.13 -12.85
CA LEU A 352 -7.21 -27.48 -14.11
C LEU A 352 -7.84 -28.11 -15.34
N GLN A 353 -8.64 -29.18 -15.19
CA GLN A 353 -9.37 -29.73 -16.32
C GLN A 353 -10.61 -28.86 -16.60
N PRO A 354 -10.80 -28.37 -17.84
CA PRO A 354 -12.06 -27.76 -18.21
C PRO A 354 -13.17 -28.79 -17.99
N ALA A 355 -14.25 -28.39 -17.31
CA ALA A 355 -15.47 -29.17 -17.22
C ALA A 355 -16.09 -29.29 -18.62
N PHE A 356 -15.56 -30.18 -19.44
CA PHE A 356 -16.25 -30.68 -20.62
C PHE A 356 -17.27 -31.70 -20.14
N ASP A 357 -18.42 -31.20 -19.70
CA ASP A 357 -19.60 -32.03 -19.58
C ASP A 357 -20.22 -32.17 -20.99
N LEU A 358 -19.59 -33.01 -21.81
CA LEU A 358 -20.21 -33.53 -23.02
C LEU A 358 -21.01 -34.77 -22.61
N THR A 359 -22.25 -34.57 -22.16
CA THR A 359 -23.42 -35.46 -22.40
C THR A 359 -24.65 -35.02 -21.58
N GLN A 360 -25.59 -34.29 -22.18
CA GLN A 360 -26.92 -34.76 -22.61
C GLN A 360 -27.78 -33.60 -23.13
#